data_AF-A0A3E4MYL9-F1
#
_entry.id   AF-A0A3E4MYL9-F1
#
_cell.length_a   1.000
_cell.length_b   1.000
_cell.length_c   1.000
_cell.angle_alpha   90.00
_cell.angle_beta   90.00
_cell.angle_gamma   90.00
#
_symmetry.space_group_name_H-M   'P 1'
#
loop_
_entity.id
_entity.type
_entity.pdbx_description
1 polymer ?
#
loop_
_entity_poly.entity_id
_entity_poly.type
_entity_poly.pdbx_seq_one_letter_code
_entity_poly.pdbx_strand_id
1 'polypeptide(L)'
;MRTLYRFFLLLAVGSLTALSGCGEDETPSLATYPDNNFSLVAEDGEGSEIIVNATYNNEGILEFDKPAIFTFRFNASPEDAIVTFEPIGEDVELSDTKLIIPAGYTDASVTLGIKNMDVFQSNYDEATYNLGVRATVQGYKMPSITLEAKALIKKEAYVATGFLEGKVGNKTTFEHTYFNGEFKDTERNLYTFSVQLDRPARKDVKVKLTTEGLDDEYLKDISITPAEIIIPAGEKTSGDITWEITNDFLLRTSDDSSNTLNITAVFECEDPVFVQDEKRSSFTLNINKYIRGFEHISYKRPSGWIEWSKQGWSVDVEDSSDFYQNDGGGSLIDGETKGNYEGICSDGDISFTLDMGEEKTITGVGLDYIYYYAPQNVQLSVSSDGNTWNYLGKVATADENADYYQFIEPITARYVKFDLLSSWGCELYEIYVFK
;
A
#
# COMPACT_ATOMS: atom_id res chain seq x y z
N MET A 1 -0.32 35.95 90.44
CA MET A 1 -0.84 34.60 90.16
C MET A 1 0.25 33.87 89.36
N ARG A 2 1.17 33.04 89.89
CA ARG A 2 0.97 31.82 90.71
C ARG A 2 -0.36 31.18 90.28
N THR A 3 -0.41 30.02 89.64
CA THR A 3 0.15 28.77 90.13
C THR A 3 0.00 27.72 89.03
N LEU A 4 1.06 26.98 88.72
CA LEU A 4 1.00 25.53 88.51
C LEU A 4 2.44 25.01 88.58
N TYR A 5 2.87 24.94 89.83
CA TYR A 5 4.05 24.25 90.30
C TYR A 5 3.59 22.86 90.74
N ARG A 6 4.50 21.88 90.67
CA ARG A 6 4.48 20.57 91.36
C ARG A 6 3.88 19.42 90.56
N PHE A 7 4.72 18.79 89.75
CA PHE A 7 4.95 17.36 89.94
C PHE A 7 6.46 17.11 90.16
N PHE A 8 6.78 16.93 91.44
CA PHE A 8 7.81 16.05 91.99
C PHE A 8 9.29 16.24 91.63
N LEU A 9 9.96 16.89 92.59
CA LEU A 9 11.34 16.68 93.00
C LEU A 9 11.58 15.21 93.44
N LEU A 10 12.83 14.76 93.28
CA LEU A 10 13.55 13.73 94.06
C LEU A 10 13.42 12.24 93.68
N LEU A 11 14.40 11.77 92.91
CA LEU A 11 15.24 10.61 93.23
C LEU A 11 16.62 10.86 92.58
N ALA A 12 17.59 11.41 93.32
CA ALA A 12 18.49 10.71 94.24
C ALA A 12 19.67 10.01 93.53
N VAL A 13 20.83 10.68 93.64
CA VAL A 13 22.15 10.13 94.01
C VAL A 13 22.83 9.11 93.07
N GLY A 14 24.03 9.51 92.62
CA GLY A 14 25.07 8.70 91.98
C GLY A 14 25.53 9.43 90.72
N SER A 15 26.68 10.10 90.63
CA SER A 15 28.00 9.90 91.24
C SER A 15 28.77 11.23 91.03
N LEU A 16 29.57 11.71 91.99
CA LEU A 16 31.05 11.63 91.96
C LEU A 16 31.63 11.78 90.52
N THR A 17 32.54 12.66 90.16
CA THR A 17 33.55 13.45 90.88
C THR A 17 34.21 14.36 89.85
N ALA A 18 34.71 15.51 90.29
CA ALA A 18 35.58 16.38 89.51
C ALA A 18 36.85 15.64 89.05
N LEU A 19 37.25 15.87 87.80
CA LEU A 19 38.65 15.84 87.38
C LEU A 19 38.88 17.00 86.40
N SER A 20 39.73 17.92 86.83
CA SER A 20 40.59 18.75 86.00
C SER A 20 41.34 17.90 84.96
N GLY A 21 41.42 18.36 83.71
CA GLY A 21 42.37 17.78 82.74
C GLY A 21 42.14 18.24 81.31
N CYS A 22 43.18 18.84 80.73
CA CYS A 22 43.43 19.06 79.30
C CYS A 22 42.47 19.97 78.52
N GLY A 23 42.84 21.25 78.45
CA GLY A 23 42.73 21.96 77.18
C GLY A 23 43.73 21.35 76.21
N GLU A 24 43.30 20.33 75.47
CA GLU A 24 43.94 20.01 74.21
C GLU A 24 43.34 20.97 73.18
N ASP A 25 44.18 21.89 72.70
CA ASP A 25 44.04 22.41 71.34
C ASP A 25 44.11 21.19 70.42
N GLU A 26 42.97 20.55 70.17
CA GLU A 26 42.84 19.70 69.00
C GLU A 26 42.95 20.64 67.79
N THR A 27 44.17 20.86 67.30
CA THR A 27 44.33 21.22 65.89
C THR A 27 43.66 20.07 65.13
N PRO A 28 42.51 20.27 64.49
CA PRO A 28 41.89 19.19 63.76
C PRO A 28 42.92 18.79 62.71
N SER A 29 43.40 17.55 62.81
CA SER A 29 44.13 16.89 61.75
C SER A 29 43.12 16.67 60.62
N LEU A 30 42.72 17.77 59.96
CA LEU A 30 42.01 17.71 58.70
C LEU A 30 42.97 16.99 57.77
N ALA A 31 42.67 15.73 57.49
CA ALA A 31 43.31 15.01 56.41
C ALA A 31 43.26 15.94 55.20
N THR A 32 44.43 16.29 54.66
CA THR A 32 44.49 17.16 53.48
C THR A 32 43.63 16.52 52.40
N TYR A 33 42.79 17.32 51.73
CA TYR A 33 41.98 16.83 50.61
C TYR A 33 42.86 16.01 49.66
N PRO A 34 42.43 14.79 49.28
CA PRO A 34 43.18 13.91 48.41
C PRO A 34 43.36 14.55 47.03
N ASP A 35 44.29 14.02 46.25
CA ASP A 35 44.46 14.45 44.86
C ASP A 35 43.16 14.19 44.08
N ASN A 36 42.79 15.13 43.22
CA ASN A 36 41.58 15.02 42.43
C ASN A 36 41.79 14.03 41.27
N ASN A 37 40.80 13.16 41.04
CA ASN A 37 40.69 12.36 39.82
C ASN A 37 39.54 12.91 38.97
N PHE A 38 39.65 12.72 37.66
CA PHE A 38 38.63 13.19 36.73
C PHE A 38 38.54 12.33 35.48
N SER A 39 37.39 12.38 34.83
CA SER A 39 37.09 11.70 33.57
C SER A 39 36.26 12.58 32.65
N LEU A 40 36.29 12.25 31.37
CA LEU A 40 35.44 12.84 30.35
C LEU A 40 34.66 11.71 29.71
N VAL A 41 33.34 11.78 29.82
CA VAL A 41 32.43 10.72 29.42
C VAL A 41 31.47 11.27 28.38
N ALA A 42 31.24 10.53 27.31
CA ALA A 42 30.19 10.86 26.36
C ALA A 42 28.85 10.34 26.89
N GLU A 43 27.82 11.18 26.87
CA GLU A 43 26.48 10.75 27.26
C GLU A 43 25.96 9.71 26.27
N ASP A 44 25.29 8.66 26.78
CA ASP A 44 24.78 7.54 25.98
C ASP A 44 25.83 6.89 25.04
N GLY A 45 27.12 6.97 25.44
CA GLY A 45 28.27 6.42 24.74
C GLY A 45 29.05 5.39 25.55
N GLU A 46 30.04 4.76 24.92
CA GLU A 46 30.97 3.84 25.59
C GLU A 46 32.20 4.61 26.07
N GLY A 47 32.20 5.00 27.35
CA GLY A 47 33.29 5.76 27.93
C GLY A 47 33.37 7.16 27.34
N SER A 48 34.45 7.48 26.61
CA SER A 48 34.67 8.79 25.99
C SER A 48 34.28 8.85 24.51
N GLU A 49 33.58 7.85 23.98
CA GLU A 49 33.16 7.80 22.58
C GLU A 49 31.64 7.69 22.44
N ILE A 50 31.07 8.49 21.54
CA ILE A 50 29.66 8.44 21.13
C ILE A 50 29.55 8.29 19.62
N ILE A 51 28.62 7.46 19.16
CA ILE A 51 28.22 7.36 17.74
C ILE A 51 26.90 8.09 17.58
N VAL A 52 26.83 9.00 16.61
CA VAL A 52 25.62 9.76 16.26
C VAL A 52 25.32 9.51 14.78
N ASN A 53 24.09 9.12 14.47
CA ASN A 53 23.65 8.94 13.09
C ASN A 53 22.97 10.22 12.62
N ALA A 54 23.32 10.67 11.42
CA ALA A 54 22.72 11.82 10.78
C ALA A 54 21.97 11.38 9.51
N THR A 55 20.65 11.53 9.52
CA THR A 55 19.73 11.06 8.46
C THR A 55 18.84 12.18 7.97
N TYR A 56 18.47 12.14 6.69
CA TYR A 56 17.58 13.11 6.06
C TYR A 56 16.11 12.72 6.28
N ASN A 57 15.34 13.66 6.80
CA ASN A 57 13.89 13.53 6.90
C ASN A 57 13.20 13.70 5.51
N ASN A 58 11.87 13.70 5.50
CA ASN A 58 11.07 13.80 4.27
C ASN A 58 11.05 15.20 3.66
N GLU A 59 11.51 16.22 4.38
CA GLU A 59 11.77 17.56 3.85
C GLU A 59 13.20 17.68 3.29
N GLY A 60 14.02 16.64 3.41
CA GLY A 60 15.42 16.66 3.00
C GLY A 60 16.34 17.42 3.96
N ILE A 61 15.91 17.59 5.21
CA ILE A 61 16.70 18.23 6.28
C ILE A 61 17.44 17.14 7.06
N LEU A 62 18.73 17.37 7.33
CA LEU A 62 19.56 16.43 8.06
C LEU A 62 19.28 16.55 9.57
N GLU A 63 18.95 15.42 10.19
CA GLU A 63 18.66 15.32 11.61
C GLU A 63 19.61 14.33 12.28
N PHE A 64 20.01 14.62 13.51
CA PHE A 64 20.80 13.72 14.34
C PHE A 64 19.88 12.89 15.21
N ASP A 65 20.15 11.59 15.33
CA ASP A 65 19.38 10.68 16.17
C ASP A 65 19.47 11.01 17.67
N LYS A 66 20.56 11.66 18.09
CA LYS A 66 20.78 12.17 19.45
C LYS A 66 21.81 13.30 19.48
N PRO A 67 21.79 14.15 20.52
CA PRO A 67 22.84 15.16 20.71
C PRO A 67 24.17 14.51 21.11
N ALA A 68 25.29 15.14 20.73
CA ALA A 68 26.63 14.76 21.18
C ALA A 68 27.01 15.56 22.42
N ILE A 69 26.69 15.02 23.61
CA ILE A 69 26.97 15.68 24.89
C ILE A 69 28.15 14.98 25.57
N PHE A 70 29.11 15.78 26.05
CA PHE A 70 30.26 15.29 26.80
C PHE A 70 30.26 15.90 28.20
N THR A 71 30.33 15.04 29.20
CA THR A 71 30.28 15.42 30.61
C THR A 71 31.64 15.15 31.25
N PHE A 72 32.29 16.23 31.66
CA PHE A 72 33.48 16.21 32.50
C PHE A 72 33.05 15.97 33.94
N ARG A 73 33.63 14.95 34.59
CA ARG A 73 33.34 14.58 35.97
C ARG A 73 34.60 14.58 36.81
N PHE A 74 34.53 15.11 38.01
CA PHE A 74 35.62 15.06 38.98
C PHE A 74 35.10 14.98 40.43
N ASN A 75 35.98 14.61 41.36
CA ASN A 75 35.62 14.60 42.78
C ASN A 75 35.35 16.02 43.31
N ALA A 76 34.39 16.16 44.22
CA ALA A 76 34.09 17.44 44.85
C ALA A 76 35.35 18.09 45.45
N SER A 77 35.66 19.30 44.98
CA SER A 77 36.85 20.07 45.38
C SER A 77 36.50 21.17 46.38
N PRO A 78 37.42 21.52 47.29
CA PRO A 78 37.26 22.67 48.20
C PRO A 78 37.39 24.04 47.50
N GLU A 79 37.94 24.07 46.28
CA GLU A 79 38.07 25.27 45.45
C GLU A 79 37.37 25.09 44.11
N ASP A 80 36.97 26.20 43.47
CA ASP A 80 36.40 26.20 42.13
C ASP A 80 37.37 25.56 41.13
N ALA A 81 36.83 24.75 40.22
CA ALA A 81 37.58 24.19 39.10
C ALA A 81 37.20 24.92 37.81
N ILE A 82 38.19 25.14 36.95
CA ILE A 82 37.97 25.74 35.63
C ILE A 82 38.25 24.67 34.59
N VAL A 83 37.22 24.29 33.83
CA VAL A 83 37.33 23.37 32.70
C VAL A 83 37.34 24.18 31.42
N THR A 84 38.35 23.98 30.58
CA THR A 84 38.44 24.57 29.24
C THR A 84 38.26 23.47 28.20
N PHE A 85 37.36 23.70 27.25
CA PHE A 85 37.04 22.78 26.17
C PHE A 85 37.54 23.33 24.83
N GLU A 86 38.22 22.49 24.08
CA GLU A 86 38.69 22.77 22.72
C GLU A 86 38.05 21.79 21.73
N PRO A 87 37.56 22.25 20.57
CA PRO A 87 36.98 21.37 19.56
C PRO A 87 38.06 20.46 18.91
N ILE A 88 37.69 19.22 18.62
CA ILE A 88 38.47 18.31 17.76
C ILE A 88 37.75 18.23 16.41
N GLY A 89 38.34 18.85 15.39
CA GLY A 89 37.75 18.99 14.05
C GLY A 89 37.47 20.45 13.68
N GLU A 90 37.58 20.79 12.39
CA GLU A 90 37.44 22.18 11.93
C GLU A 90 36.00 22.69 12.01
N ASP A 91 35.02 21.82 11.75
CA ASP A 91 33.59 22.16 11.67
C ASP A 91 32.84 22.06 13.00
N VAL A 92 33.54 21.88 14.12
CA VAL A 92 32.91 21.73 15.44
C VAL A 92 32.69 23.07 16.11
N GLU A 93 31.47 23.30 16.58
CA GLU A 93 31.13 24.32 17.58
C GLU A 93 30.79 23.65 18.92
N LEU A 94 31.13 24.33 20.01
CA LEU A 94 30.85 23.86 21.35
C LEU A 94 29.89 24.84 22.02
N SER A 95 28.94 24.33 22.82
CA SER A 95 28.01 25.18 23.59
C SER A 95 28.77 26.17 24.48
N ASP A 96 29.89 25.71 25.04
CA ASP A 96 30.78 26.49 25.91
C ASP A 96 32.23 26.06 25.68
N THR A 97 33.15 27.01 25.71
CA THR A 97 34.60 26.73 25.65
C THR A 97 35.27 26.79 27.02
N LYS A 98 34.57 27.32 28.03
CA LYS A 98 35.07 27.44 29.38
C LYS A 98 33.93 27.41 30.38
N LEU A 99 34.00 26.50 31.36
CA LEU A 99 33.03 26.38 32.45
C LEU A 99 33.74 26.45 33.80
N ILE A 100 33.07 27.06 34.77
CA ILE A 100 33.53 27.13 36.16
C ILE A 100 32.63 26.19 36.97
N ILE A 101 33.24 25.21 37.63
CA ILE A 101 32.55 24.29 38.53
C ILE A 101 32.80 24.79 39.95
N PRO A 102 31.77 25.28 40.66
CA PRO A 102 31.94 25.82 42.00
C PRO A 102 32.43 24.76 42.99
N ALA A 103 33.10 25.19 44.05
CA ALA A 103 33.48 24.32 45.16
C ALA A 103 32.29 23.45 45.64
N GLY A 104 32.54 22.15 45.80
CA GLY A 104 31.53 21.15 46.19
C GLY A 104 30.71 20.53 45.04
N TYR A 105 30.80 21.05 43.81
CA TYR A 105 30.16 20.45 42.63
C TYR A 105 31.14 19.54 41.87
N THR A 106 30.61 18.66 41.02
CA THR A 106 31.38 17.54 40.44
C THR A 106 31.39 17.49 38.91
N ASP A 107 30.46 18.17 38.24
CA ASP A 107 30.23 17.94 36.81
C ASP A 107 30.13 19.25 36.02
N ALA A 108 30.58 19.19 34.77
CA ALA A 108 30.32 20.19 33.74
C ALA A 108 30.12 19.49 32.39
N SER A 109 29.12 19.94 31.64
CA SER A 109 28.78 19.32 30.35
C SER A 109 28.90 20.34 29.23
N VAL A 110 29.34 19.87 28.06
CA VAL A 110 29.40 20.64 26.83
C VAL A 110 28.71 19.87 25.72
N THR A 111 27.95 20.56 24.89
CA THR A 111 27.33 19.97 23.71
C THR A 111 28.16 20.30 22.48
N LEU A 112 28.40 19.29 21.65
CA LEU A 112 29.03 19.42 20.34
C LEU A 112 27.96 19.69 19.28
N GLY A 113 28.15 20.77 18.51
CA GLY A 113 27.38 21.11 17.33
C GLY A 113 28.27 21.23 16.08
N ILE A 114 27.66 21.53 14.94
CA ILE A 114 28.32 21.74 13.66
C ILE A 114 28.22 23.22 13.27
N LYS A 115 29.37 23.91 13.14
CA LYS A 115 29.47 25.36 12.87
C LYS A 115 28.65 25.84 11.67
N ASN A 116 28.60 25.02 10.62
CA ASN A 116 27.92 25.36 9.38
C ASN A 116 27.09 24.17 8.92
N MET A 117 25.90 24.05 9.52
CA MET A 117 24.96 22.98 9.20
C MET A 117 24.58 22.98 7.72
N ASP A 118 24.42 24.15 7.10
CA ASP A 118 24.05 24.27 5.69
C ASP A 118 25.11 23.65 4.76
N VAL A 119 26.40 23.91 5.02
CA VAL A 119 27.50 23.32 4.26
C VAL A 119 27.63 21.82 4.53
N PHE A 120 27.47 21.41 5.78
CA PHE A 120 27.53 20.00 6.17
C PHE A 120 26.41 19.17 5.50
N GLN A 121 25.20 19.73 5.48
CA GLN A 121 24.03 19.14 4.81
C GLN A 121 24.15 19.17 3.28
N SER A 122 24.78 20.20 2.72
CA SER A 122 24.97 20.34 1.27
C SER A 122 26.01 19.36 0.70
N ASN A 123 26.79 18.68 1.55
CA ASN A 123 27.52 17.51 1.12
C ASN A 123 26.55 16.31 1.13
N TYR A 124 26.24 15.76 -0.04
CA TYR A 124 25.21 14.74 -0.16
C TYR A 124 25.75 13.31 -0.10
N ASP A 125 27.07 13.15 -0.06
CA ASP A 125 27.71 11.83 0.01
C ASP A 125 27.57 11.23 1.42
N GLU A 126 27.53 9.91 1.47
CA GLU A 126 27.72 9.19 2.72
C GLU A 126 29.12 9.52 3.27
N ALA A 127 29.19 9.87 4.56
CA ALA A 127 30.44 10.28 5.17
C ALA A 127 30.47 9.91 6.66
N THR A 128 31.67 9.68 7.16
CA THR A 128 31.90 9.47 8.59
C THR A 128 32.90 10.51 9.09
N TYR A 129 32.48 11.32 10.06
CA TYR A 129 33.28 12.38 10.65
C TYR A 129 33.74 11.99 12.04
N ASN A 130 35.05 12.07 12.28
CA ASN A 130 35.65 11.88 13.60
C ASN A 130 35.81 13.25 14.25
N LEU A 131 34.78 13.67 14.97
CA LEU A 131 34.75 14.93 15.71
C LEU A 131 34.99 14.66 17.20
N GLY A 132 35.03 15.71 18.02
CA GLY A 132 35.12 15.52 19.45
C GLY A 132 35.43 16.78 20.22
N VAL A 133 35.77 16.58 21.49
CA VAL A 133 36.15 17.63 22.41
C VAL A 133 37.37 17.21 23.21
N ARG A 134 38.25 18.17 23.42
CA ARG A 134 39.41 18.07 24.30
C ARG A 134 39.13 18.92 25.54
N ALA A 135 39.27 18.34 26.72
CA ALA A 135 39.07 19.02 28.00
C ALA A 135 40.39 19.14 28.77
N THR A 136 40.64 20.33 29.31
CA THR A 136 41.71 20.59 30.27
C THR A 136 41.11 21.22 31.53
N VAL A 137 41.63 20.86 32.70
CA VAL A 137 41.13 21.36 33.98
C VAL A 137 42.23 22.03 34.78
N GLN A 138 41.88 23.11 35.46
CA GLN A 138 42.71 23.80 36.45
C GLN A 138 41.93 23.91 37.76
N GLY A 139 42.61 23.67 38.88
CA GLY A 139 42.00 23.72 40.22
C GLY A 139 42.86 23.05 41.27
N TYR A 140 42.30 22.90 42.47
CA TYR A 140 43.00 22.33 43.62
C TYR A 140 43.54 20.92 43.32
N LYS A 141 44.86 20.75 43.40
CA LYS A 141 45.58 19.48 43.19
C LYS A 141 45.14 18.69 41.94
N MET A 142 44.88 19.41 40.84
CA MET A 142 44.56 18.78 39.55
C MET A 142 45.84 18.35 38.82
N PRO A 143 45.93 17.10 38.32
CA PRO A 143 47.00 16.73 37.40
C PRO A 143 46.88 17.52 36.09
N SER A 144 48.03 17.96 35.54
CA SER A 144 48.10 18.64 34.24
C SER A 144 48.00 17.63 33.08
N ILE A 145 46.84 16.99 32.96
CA ILE A 145 46.51 16.06 31.86
C ILE A 145 45.37 16.62 31.02
N THR A 146 45.37 16.21 29.75
CA THR A 146 44.34 16.55 28.78
C THR A 146 43.51 15.30 28.51
N LEU A 147 42.18 15.43 28.52
CA LEU A 147 41.27 14.35 28.15
C LEU A 147 40.65 14.63 26.78
N GLU A 148 40.40 13.58 26.01
CA GLU A 148 39.72 13.66 24.73
C GLU A 148 38.52 12.73 24.72
N ALA A 149 37.41 13.22 24.18
CA ALA A 149 36.23 12.45 23.88
C ALA A 149 35.86 12.65 22.41
N LYS A 150 35.35 11.58 21.78
CA LYS A 150 35.11 11.51 20.34
C LYS A 150 33.63 11.37 20.04
N ALA A 151 33.16 12.09 19.04
CA ALA A 151 31.87 11.89 18.40
C ALA A 151 32.11 11.37 16.97
N LEU A 152 31.70 10.13 16.73
CA LEU A 152 31.67 9.54 15.40
C LEU A 152 30.33 9.85 14.75
N ILE A 153 30.30 10.87 13.89
CA ILE A 153 29.09 11.24 13.16
C ILE A 153 29.02 10.40 11.88
N LYS A 154 28.03 9.52 11.79
CA LYS A 154 27.74 8.70 10.60
C LYS A 154 26.62 9.36 9.81
N LYS A 155 26.98 10.05 8.74
CA LYS A 155 26.04 10.78 7.89
C LYS A 155 25.66 9.94 6.68
N GLU A 156 24.37 9.76 6.45
CA GLU A 156 23.89 9.04 5.28
C GLU A 156 24.03 9.87 3.99
N ALA A 157 23.98 9.17 2.85
CA ALA A 157 23.83 9.81 1.57
C ALA A 157 22.41 10.37 1.41
N TYR A 158 22.29 11.56 0.81
CA TYR A 158 20.99 12.05 0.42
C TYR A 158 20.50 11.28 -0.80
N VAL A 159 19.24 10.84 -0.77
CA VAL A 159 18.60 10.15 -1.88
C VAL A 159 17.17 10.65 -2.00
N ALA A 160 16.80 11.09 -3.20
CA ALA A 160 15.42 11.45 -3.55
C ALA A 160 14.85 10.37 -4.47
N THR A 161 13.82 9.68 -4.01
CA THR A 161 13.23 8.53 -4.69
C THR A 161 11.91 8.93 -5.35
N GLY A 162 11.82 8.77 -6.68
CA GLY A 162 10.59 8.99 -7.44
C GLY A 162 9.72 7.75 -7.57
N PHE A 163 8.41 7.93 -7.42
CA PHE A 163 7.40 6.86 -7.56
C PHE A 163 6.05 7.41 -8.03
N LEU A 164 5.16 6.51 -8.44
CA LEU A 164 3.78 6.83 -8.77
C LEU A 164 2.85 6.54 -7.59
N GLU A 165 1.84 7.40 -7.42
CA GLU A 165 0.79 7.24 -6.41
C GLU A 165 -0.60 7.37 -7.03
N GLY A 166 -1.32 6.24 -7.09
CA GLY A 166 -2.66 6.16 -7.64
C GLY A 166 -3.75 6.52 -6.63
N LYS A 167 -4.77 7.30 -7.04
CA LYS A 167 -5.85 7.70 -6.12
C LYS A 167 -6.69 6.53 -5.59
N VAL A 168 -6.75 5.44 -6.35
CA VAL A 168 -7.47 4.20 -5.99
C VAL A 168 -6.50 3.02 -5.82
N GLY A 169 -5.22 3.31 -5.57
CA GLY A 169 -4.16 2.30 -5.47
C GLY A 169 -3.61 1.85 -6.82
N ASN A 170 -2.62 0.95 -6.80
CA ASN A 170 -1.78 0.66 -7.96
C ASN A 170 -2.37 -0.35 -8.97
N LYS A 171 -3.58 -0.84 -8.68
CA LYS A 171 -4.31 -1.77 -9.53
C LYS A 171 -5.78 -1.38 -9.54
N THR A 172 -6.39 -1.32 -10.71
CA THR A 172 -7.83 -1.11 -10.85
C THR A 172 -8.43 -1.99 -11.95
N THR A 173 -9.75 -2.10 -11.95
CA THR A 173 -10.51 -2.81 -12.98
C THR A 173 -11.64 -1.91 -13.48
N PHE A 174 -11.80 -1.84 -14.80
CA PHE A 174 -12.92 -1.23 -15.49
C PHE A 174 -13.70 -2.33 -16.20
N GLU A 175 -15.02 -2.33 -16.04
CA GLU A 175 -15.89 -3.34 -16.66
C GLU A 175 -16.88 -2.66 -17.61
N HIS A 176 -16.96 -3.20 -18.81
CA HIS A 176 -17.80 -2.68 -19.88
C HIS A 176 -18.76 -3.74 -20.35
N THR A 177 -20.05 -3.43 -20.36
CA THR A 177 -21.05 -4.29 -20.98
C THR A 177 -21.23 -3.85 -22.43
N TYR A 178 -21.12 -4.78 -23.37
CA TYR A 178 -21.34 -4.52 -24.79
C TYR A 178 -22.48 -5.38 -25.32
N PHE A 179 -23.44 -4.75 -25.99
CA PHE A 179 -24.58 -5.43 -26.56
C PHE A 179 -25.16 -4.65 -27.74
N ASN A 180 -25.54 -5.37 -28.80
CA ASN A 180 -26.21 -4.82 -29.98
C ASN A 180 -25.46 -3.62 -30.63
N GLY A 181 -24.15 -3.70 -30.74
CA GLY A 181 -23.33 -2.66 -31.37
C GLY A 181 -22.94 -1.50 -30.45
N GLU A 182 -23.35 -1.53 -29.18
CA GLU A 182 -23.18 -0.40 -28.26
C GLU A 182 -22.65 -0.84 -26.88
N PHE A 183 -21.85 0.02 -26.27
CA PHE A 183 -21.50 -0.08 -24.85
C PHE A 183 -22.64 0.43 -23.99
N LYS A 184 -23.11 -0.38 -23.04
CA LYS A 184 -24.22 -0.07 -22.13
C LYS A 184 -23.69 0.31 -20.75
N ASP A 185 -24.15 1.44 -20.21
CA ASP A 185 -23.84 1.96 -18.86
C ASP A 185 -22.36 1.84 -18.45
N THR A 186 -21.45 2.26 -19.32
CA THR A 186 -20.01 2.07 -19.11
C THR A 186 -19.34 3.24 -18.39
N GLU A 187 -18.59 2.93 -17.34
CA GLU A 187 -17.63 3.86 -16.76
C GLU A 187 -16.53 4.22 -17.79
N ARG A 188 -15.94 5.40 -17.67
CA ARG A 188 -14.78 5.76 -18.51
C ARG A 188 -13.56 4.98 -18.02
N ASN A 189 -12.67 4.58 -18.93
CA ASN A 189 -11.33 4.06 -18.58
C ASN A 189 -10.41 5.21 -18.15
N LEU A 190 -10.81 5.94 -17.11
CA LEU A 190 -10.12 7.12 -16.62
C LEU A 190 -9.44 6.78 -15.30
N TYR A 191 -8.12 6.85 -15.27
CA TYR A 191 -7.32 6.61 -14.09
C TYR A 191 -6.58 7.87 -13.66
N THR A 192 -6.69 8.24 -12.38
CA THR A 192 -6.05 9.43 -11.81
C THR A 192 -4.98 9.04 -10.80
N PHE A 193 -3.81 9.64 -10.94
CA PHE A 193 -2.63 9.39 -10.11
C PHE A 193 -1.76 10.65 -10.02
N SER A 194 -0.65 10.59 -9.30
CA SER A 194 0.38 11.61 -9.27
C SER A 194 1.77 10.98 -9.31
N VAL A 195 2.77 11.76 -9.69
CA VAL A 195 4.19 11.43 -9.46
C VAL A 195 4.59 12.07 -8.14
N GLN A 196 5.28 11.31 -7.29
CA GLN A 196 5.70 11.73 -5.96
C GLN A 196 7.18 11.46 -5.75
N LEU A 197 7.80 12.25 -4.87
CA LEU A 197 9.13 12.04 -4.32
C LEU A 197 9.05 11.86 -2.79
N ASP A 198 9.87 10.96 -2.23
CA ASP A 198 9.99 10.83 -0.76
C ASP A 198 10.68 12.05 -0.12
N ARG A 199 11.61 12.67 -0.87
CA ARG A 199 12.36 13.87 -0.53
C ARG A 199 12.48 14.78 -1.76
N PRO A 200 12.66 16.09 -1.58
CA PRO A 200 12.79 17.01 -2.72
C PRO A 200 13.97 16.67 -3.64
N ALA A 201 13.78 16.70 -4.95
CA ALA A 201 14.90 16.65 -5.90
C ALA A 201 15.54 18.04 -6.04
N ARG A 202 16.84 18.11 -6.34
CA ARG A 202 17.57 19.39 -6.47
C ARG A 202 17.50 19.97 -7.87
N LYS A 203 17.06 19.16 -8.83
CA LYS A 203 16.78 19.54 -10.21
C LYS A 203 15.36 19.07 -10.56
N ASP A 204 14.84 19.65 -11.63
CA ASP A 204 13.55 19.23 -12.17
C ASP A 204 13.59 17.74 -12.54
N VAL A 205 12.52 17.03 -12.16
CA VAL A 205 12.31 15.63 -12.50
C VAL A 205 11.24 15.57 -13.58
N LYS A 206 11.62 15.15 -14.78
CA LYS A 206 10.67 14.92 -15.87
C LYS A 206 10.22 13.48 -15.87
N VAL A 207 8.96 13.24 -16.21
CA VAL A 207 8.42 11.88 -16.29
C VAL A 207 7.79 11.64 -17.65
N LYS A 208 8.16 10.52 -18.26
CA LYS A 208 7.48 9.96 -19.42
C LYS A 208 6.71 8.73 -18.99
N LEU A 209 5.55 8.52 -19.58
CA LEU A 209 4.74 7.34 -19.34
C LEU A 209 4.78 6.44 -20.56
N THR A 210 4.94 5.14 -20.33
CA THR A 210 4.74 4.11 -21.33
C THR A 210 3.53 3.26 -20.95
N THR A 211 2.86 2.71 -21.96
CA THR A 211 1.75 1.78 -21.75
C THR A 211 2.04 0.51 -22.53
N GLU A 212 1.98 -0.63 -21.83
CA GLU A 212 2.12 -1.96 -22.40
C GLU A 212 0.80 -2.74 -22.25
N GLY A 213 0.63 -3.80 -23.04
CA GLY A 213 -0.59 -4.63 -23.03
C GLY A 213 -1.68 -4.16 -23.99
N LEU A 214 -1.36 -3.22 -24.88
CA LEU A 214 -2.23 -2.68 -25.92
C LEU A 214 -1.52 -2.75 -27.28
N ASP A 215 -2.26 -3.03 -28.34
CA ASP A 215 -1.69 -3.05 -29.70
C ASP A 215 -1.33 -1.63 -30.16
N ASP A 216 -0.26 -1.50 -30.93
CA ASP A 216 0.31 -0.20 -31.34
C ASP A 216 -0.71 0.76 -31.99
N GLU A 217 -1.70 0.20 -32.69
CA GLU A 217 -2.72 0.99 -33.36
C GLU A 217 -3.62 1.79 -32.42
N TYR A 218 -3.77 1.36 -31.16
CA TYR A 218 -4.61 1.98 -30.13
C TYR A 218 -3.82 2.84 -29.13
N LEU A 219 -2.48 2.78 -29.13
CA LEU A 219 -1.65 3.64 -28.26
C LEU A 219 -1.91 5.12 -28.52
N LYS A 220 -2.29 5.48 -29.74
CA LYS A 220 -2.65 6.86 -30.12
C LYS A 220 -3.97 7.35 -29.52
N ASP A 221 -4.82 6.43 -29.06
CA ASP A 221 -6.13 6.73 -28.48
C ASP A 221 -6.03 7.00 -26.97
N ILE A 222 -4.82 6.87 -26.41
CA ILE A 222 -4.51 7.23 -25.02
C ILE A 222 -4.36 8.74 -24.90
N SER A 223 -5.06 9.32 -23.92
CA SER A 223 -4.91 10.71 -23.51
C SER A 223 -4.26 10.79 -22.12
N ILE A 224 -3.24 11.64 -22.00
CA ILE A 224 -2.57 11.94 -20.73
C ILE A 224 -2.68 13.44 -20.48
N THR A 225 -3.19 13.83 -19.31
CA THR A 225 -3.32 15.23 -18.90
C THR A 225 -2.72 15.43 -17.50
N PRO A 226 -1.77 16.36 -17.30
CA PRO A 226 -1.11 17.18 -18.34
C PRO A 226 -0.21 16.33 -19.26
N ALA A 227 0.04 16.81 -20.48
CA ALA A 227 0.87 16.11 -21.46
C ALA A 227 2.38 16.10 -21.10
N GLU A 228 2.85 17.14 -20.40
CA GLU A 228 4.20 17.20 -19.85
C GLU A 228 4.11 17.10 -18.32
N ILE A 229 4.84 16.14 -17.75
CA ILE A 229 4.84 15.86 -16.32
C ILE A 229 6.20 16.23 -15.77
N ILE A 230 6.22 17.23 -14.88
CA ILE A 230 7.43 17.75 -14.25
C ILE A 230 7.18 17.96 -12.77
N ILE A 231 8.10 17.49 -11.94
CA ILE A 231 8.24 17.95 -10.55
C ILE A 231 9.37 18.98 -10.53
N PRO A 232 9.08 20.27 -10.26
CA PRO A 232 10.13 21.28 -10.18
C PRO A 232 11.14 20.98 -9.07
N ALA A 233 12.37 21.46 -9.22
CA ALA A 233 13.38 21.39 -8.16
C ALA A 233 12.84 21.95 -6.83
N GLY A 234 13.06 21.22 -5.74
CA GLY A 234 12.58 21.57 -4.39
C GLY A 234 11.15 21.13 -4.10
N GLU A 235 10.36 20.72 -5.10
CA GLU A 235 9.02 20.19 -4.93
C GLU A 235 9.04 18.65 -4.79
N LYS A 236 7.92 18.09 -4.31
CA LYS A 236 7.78 16.64 -4.10
C LYS A 236 6.67 15.98 -4.92
N THR A 237 5.84 16.75 -5.62
CA THR A 237 4.67 16.22 -6.32
C THR A 237 4.46 16.91 -7.66
N SER A 238 3.95 16.16 -8.64
CA SER A 238 3.51 16.70 -9.94
C SER A 238 2.11 17.33 -9.89
N GLY A 239 1.35 17.07 -8.82
CA GLY A 239 -0.11 17.20 -8.85
C GLY A 239 -0.79 16.06 -9.60
N ASP A 240 -2.11 16.20 -9.81
CA ASP A 240 -2.95 15.18 -10.43
C ASP A 240 -2.65 15.02 -11.93
N ILE A 241 -2.53 13.76 -12.35
CA ILE A 241 -2.38 13.31 -13.73
C ILE A 241 -3.53 12.34 -14.03
N THR A 242 -4.14 12.48 -15.20
CA THR A 242 -5.15 11.56 -15.71
C THR A 242 -4.63 10.83 -16.93
N TRP A 243 -4.79 9.50 -16.94
CA TRP A 243 -4.59 8.63 -18.09
C TRP A 243 -5.96 8.09 -18.51
N GLU A 244 -6.28 8.17 -19.80
CA GLU A 244 -7.56 7.74 -20.35
C GLU A 244 -7.42 7.04 -21.71
N ILE A 245 -8.26 6.05 -21.98
CA ILE A 245 -8.40 5.43 -23.30
C ILE A 245 -9.88 5.19 -23.64
N THR A 246 -10.25 5.29 -24.93
CA THR A 246 -11.60 4.93 -25.40
C THR A 246 -11.82 3.42 -25.38
N ASN A 247 -13.07 2.98 -25.56
CA ASN A 247 -13.41 1.56 -25.57
C ASN A 247 -13.14 0.87 -26.92
N ASP A 248 -12.64 1.58 -27.93
CA ASP A 248 -12.58 1.06 -29.31
C ASP A 248 -11.71 -0.19 -29.42
N PHE A 249 -10.60 -0.26 -28.68
CA PHE A 249 -9.72 -1.44 -28.65
C PHE A 249 -10.41 -2.70 -28.13
N LEU A 250 -11.49 -2.58 -27.35
CA LEU A 250 -12.26 -3.71 -26.87
C LEU A 250 -13.07 -4.39 -27.99
N LEU A 251 -13.29 -3.69 -29.11
CA LEU A 251 -14.07 -4.19 -30.25
C LEU A 251 -13.25 -5.07 -31.22
N ARG A 252 -11.96 -5.31 -30.93
CA ARG A 252 -11.10 -6.22 -31.72
C ARG A 252 -11.54 -7.68 -31.66
N THR A 253 -12.32 -8.06 -30.65
CA THR A 253 -12.96 -9.37 -30.51
C THR A 253 -14.47 -9.21 -30.55
N SER A 254 -15.20 -10.24 -31.02
CA SER A 254 -16.66 -10.30 -30.87
C SER A 254 -17.09 -10.71 -29.46
N ASP A 255 -16.25 -11.47 -28.77
CA ASP A 255 -16.59 -12.13 -27.51
C ASP A 255 -16.07 -11.35 -26.30
N ASP A 256 -16.35 -11.88 -25.10
CA ASP A 256 -15.79 -11.40 -23.85
C ASP A 256 -14.26 -11.23 -23.97
N SER A 257 -13.73 -10.15 -23.42
CA SER A 257 -12.29 -9.91 -23.42
C SER A 257 -11.83 -9.32 -22.10
N SER A 258 -10.65 -9.76 -21.66
CA SER A 258 -9.95 -9.19 -20.51
C SER A 258 -8.61 -8.67 -20.98
N ASN A 259 -8.35 -7.40 -20.70
CA ASN A 259 -7.18 -6.69 -21.21
C ASN A 259 -6.42 -6.11 -20.03
N THR A 260 -5.19 -6.55 -19.82
CA THR A 260 -4.30 -6.05 -18.78
C THR A 260 -3.33 -5.05 -19.39
N LEU A 261 -3.42 -3.79 -18.97
CA LEU A 261 -2.55 -2.70 -19.38
C LEU A 261 -1.61 -2.34 -18.23
N ASN A 262 -0.33 -2.21 -18.51
CA ASN A 262 0.66 -1.75 -17.54
C ASN A 262 1.14 -0.35 -17.93
N ILE A 263 0.99 0.59 -17.01
CA ILE A 263 1.46 1.96 -17.19
C ILE A 263 2.71 2.12 -16.34
N THR A 264 3.83 2.48 -16.97
CA THR A 264 5.13 2.61 -16.30
C THR A 264 5.67 4.02 -16.47
N ALA A 265 6.16 4.58 -15.38
CA ALA A 265 6.88 5.84 -15.39
C ALA A 265 8.36 5.63 -15.65
N VAL A 266 8.89 6.44 -16.56
CA VAL A 266 10.31 6.57 -16.85
C VAL A 266 10.73 7.97 -16.41
N PHE A 267 11.55 8.02 -15.37
CA PHE A 267 12.02 9.27 -14.80
C PHE A 267 13.29 9.75 -15.50
N GLU A 268 13.30 11.02 -15.89
CA GLU A 268 14.45 11.71 -16.49
C GLU A 268 14.87 12.83 -15.55
N CYS A 269 15.97 12.61 -14.83
CA CYS A 269 16.53 13.57 -13.89
C CYS A 269 18.06 13.61 -14.01
N GLU A 270 18.63 14.81 -14.08
CA GLU A 270 20.09 15.00 -14.10
C GLU A 270 20.69 15.06 -12.70
N ASP A 271 19.88 14.87 -11.66
CA ASP A 271 20.32 14.90 -10.28
C ASP A 271 20.95 13.54 -9.91
N PRO A 272 22.26 13.46 -9.60
CA PRO A 272 22.92 12.17 -9.33
C PRO A 272 22.45 11.46 -8.06
N VAL A 273 21.69 12.14 -7.19
CA VAL A 273 21.10 11.56 -5.98
C VAL A 273 19.65 11.14 -6.17
N PHE A 274 19.10 11.34 -7.37
CA PHE A 274 17.77 10.86 -7.70
C PHE A 274 17.80 9.36 -8.04
N VAL A 275 16.82 8.63 -7.54
CA VAL A 275 16.61 7.21 -7.87
C VAL A 275 15.14 6.94 -8.17
N GLN A 276 14.87 5.95 -9.01
CA GLN A 276 13.52 5.47 -9.29
C GLN A 276 13.16 4.32 -8.34
N ASP A 277 11.95 4.32 -7.78
CA ASP A 277 11.42 3.16 -7.08
C ASP A 277 10.86 2.14 -8.09
N GLU A 278 11.64 1.11 -8.39
CA GLU A 278 11.24 0.08 -9.38
C GLU A 278 9.98 -0.71 -9.01
N LYS A 279 9.54 -0.69 -7.75
CA LYS A 279 8.32 -1.39 -7.31
C LYS A 279 7.09 -0.51 -7.39
N ARG A 280 7.27 0.81 -7.32
CA ARG A 280 6.18 1.81 -7.32
C ARG A 280 6.21 2.70 -8.56
N SER A 281 6.96 2.34 -9.59
CA SER A 281 7.03 3.05 -10.87
C SER A 281 5.97 2.61 -11.88
N SER A 282 5.04 1.73 -11.51
CA SER A 282 4.01 1.22 -12.43
C SER A 282 2.65 0.97 -11.77
N PHE A 283 1.62 0.96 -12.63
CA PHE A 283 0.26 0.58 -12.29
C PHE A 283 -0.27 -0.45 -13.28
N THR A 284 -1.21 -1.28 -12.83
CA THR A 284 -1.91 -2.26 -13.67
C THR A 284 -3.39 -1.92 -13.76
N LEU A 285 -3.88 -1.68 -14.97
CA LEU A 285 -5.29 -1.51 -15.25
C LEU A 285 -5.83 -2.77 -15.94
N ASN A 286 -6.96 -3.29 -15.46
CA ASN A 286 -7.68 -4.36 -16.14
C ASN A 286 -8.92 -3.74 -16.79
N ILE A 287 -9.05 -3.82 -18.09
CA ILE A 287 -10.21 -3.31 -18.81
C ILE A 287 -10.90 -4.50 -19.46
N ASN A 288 -12.07 -4.83 -18.95
CA ASN A 288 -12.82 -6.02 -19.34
C ASN A 288 -14.06 -5.62 -20.13
N LYS A 289 -14.31 -6.33 -21.23
CA LYS A 289 -15.56 -6.28 -21.98
C LYS A 289 -16.32 -7.58 -21.74
N TYR A 290 -17.58 -7.45 -21.38
CA TYR A 290 -18.52 -8.56 -21.26
C TYR A 290 -19.66 -8.38 -22.26
N ILE A 291 -19.93 -9.42 -23.03
CA ILE A 291 -21.12 -9.51 -23.85
C ILE A 291 -22.25 -9.97 -22.93
N ARG A 292 -23.23 -9.09 -22.69
CA ARG A 292 -24.42 -9.40 -21.90
C ARG A 292 -25.65 -8.96 -22.66
N GLY A 293 -26.29 -9.91 -23.34
CA GLY A 293 -27.57 -9.74 -24.01
C GLY A 293 -28.74 -10.29 -23.21
N PHE A 294 -28.47 -11.02 -22.14
CA PHE A 294 -29.48 -11.60 -21.27
C PHE A 294 -29.00 -11.76 -19.82
N GLU A 295 -29.95 -11.94 -18.92
CA GLU A 295 -29.72 -12.16 -17.50
C GLU A 295 -30.67 -13.22 -16.94
N HIS A 296 -30.22 -13.96 -15.93
CA HIS A 296 -31.08 -14.85 -15.16
C HIS A 296 -31.99 -14.03 -14.27
N ILE A 297 -33.29 -14.32 -14.28
CA ILE A 297 -34.27 -13.55 -13.50
C ILE A 297 -35.00 -14.37 -12.44
N SER A 298 -35.17 -15.69 -12.64
CA SER A 298 -36.00 -16.52 -11.78
C SER A 298 -35.87 -18.00 -12.13
N TYR A 299 -35.99 -18.87 -11.13
CA TYR A 299 -36.16 -20.32 -11.30
C TYR A 299 -37.65 -20.74 -11.40
N LYS A 300 -38.55 -19.76 -11.42
CA LYS A 300 -39.98 -19.93 -11.67
C LYS A 300 -40.38 -19.09 -12.86
N ARG A 301 -41.21 -19.66 -13.74
CA ARG A 301 -41.78 -18.93 -14.88
C ARG A 301 -42.37 -17.60 -14.42
N PRO A 302 -41.85 -16.45 -14.91
CA PRO A 302 -42.33 -15.15 -14.49
C PRO A 302 -43.80 -14.95 -14.86
N SER A 303 -44.54 -14.27 -13.97
CA SER A 303 -45.94 -13.97 -14.23
C SER A 303 -46.07 -13.00 -15.41
N GLY A 304 -46.97 -13.31 -16.36
CA GLY A 304 -47.22 -12.48 -17.53
C GLY A 304 -46.34 -12.80 -18.74
N TRP A 305 -45.36 -13.70 -18.63
CA TRP A 305 -44.55 -14.16 -19.76
C TRP A 305 -45.37 -15.04 -20.71
N ILE A 306 -45.53 -14.57 -21.94
CA ILE A 306 -46.29 -15.26 -22.99
C ILE A 306 -45.31 -16.07 -23.83
N GLU A 307 -45.51 -17.39 -23.85
CA GLU A 307 -44.70 -18.30 -24.66
C GLU A 307 -45.18 -18.31 -26.11
N TRP A 308 -44.23 -18.46 -27.04
CA TRP A 308 -44.53 -18.70 -28.44
C TRP A 308 -45.08 -20.12 -28.66
N SER A 309 -45.97 -20.28 -29.65
CA SER A 309 -46.35 -21.62 -30.09
C SER A 309 -45.17 -22.28 -30.82
N LYS A 310 -44.82 -23.49 -30.40
CA LYS A 310 -43.72 -24.32 -30.94
C LYS A 310 -44.08 -25.05 -32.24
N GLN A 311 -45.22 -24.72 -32.85
CA GLN A 311 -45.67 -25.40 -34.08
C GLN A 311 -44.69 -25.15 -35.23
N GLY A 312 -44.18 -26.24 -35.82
CA GLY A 312 -43.24 -26.18 -36.95
C GLY A 312 -41.79 -25.89 -36.54
N TRP A 313 -41.49 -25.95 -35.24
CA TRP A 313 -40.13 -25.79 -34.74
C TRP A 313 -39.38 -27.12 -34.79
N SER A 314 -38.06 -27.05 -34.80
CA SER A 314 -37.18 -28.21 -34.70
C SER A 314 -35.97 -27.89 -33.85
N VAL A 315 -35.44 -28.90 -33.16
CA VAL A 315 -34.20 -28.79 -32.40
C VAL A 315 -33.20 -29.79 -32.95
N ASP A 316 -32.00 -29.28 -33.26
CA ASP A 316 -30.84 -30.06 -33.67
C ASP A 316 -29.85 -30.13 -32.50
N VAL A 317 -29.66 -31.31 -31.93
CA VAL A 317 -28.77 -31.54 -30.78
C VAL A 317 -27.42 -31.99 -31.31
N GLU A 318 -26.34 -31.32 -30.91
CA GLU A 318 -24.99 -31.67 -31.35
C GLU A 318 -24.59 -33.04 -30.79
N ASP A 319 -24.08 -33.94 -31.63
CA ASP A 319 -23.63 -35.27 -31.22
C ASP A 319 -22.50 -35.18 -30.17
N SER A 320 -22.64 -35.93 -29.08
CA SER A 320 -21.63 -36.06 -28.03
C SER A 320 -21.47 -37.51 -27.58
N SER A 321 -20.23 -37.91 -27.24
CA SER A 321 -19.96 -39.21 -26.61
C SER A 321 -20.42 -39.28 -25.15
N ASP A 322 -20.69 -38.13 -24.54
CA ASP A 322 -21.02 -38.01 -23.12
C ASP A 322 -22.53 -38.20 -22.86
N PHE A 323 -23.33 -38.30 -23.93
CA PHE A 323 -24.75 -38.59 -23.83
C PHE A 323 -24.97 -40.04 -23.42
N TYR A 324 -25.62 -40.23 -22.27
CA TYR A 324 -26.18 -41.52 -21.86
C TYR A 324 -27.69 -41.62 -22.14
N GLN A 325 -28.34 -40.50 -22.50
CA GLN A 325 -29.70 -40.47 -23.02
C GLN A 325 -29.89 -39.31 -24.01
N ASN A 326 -30.51 -39.59 -25.15
CA ASN A 326 -30.88 -38.59 -26.14
C ASN A 326 -32.16 -39.05 -26.86
N ASP A 327 -33.31 -38.53 -26.42
CA ASP A 327 -34.62 -38.86 -27.00
C ASP A 327 -34.94 -38.02 -28.26
N GLY A 328 -33.93 -37.31 -28.78
CA GLY A 328 -34.03 -36.41 -29.91
C GLY A 328 -34.56 -35.03 -29.52
N GLY A 329 -34.17 -34.00 -30.26
CA GLY A 329 -34.51 -32.61 -29.94
C GLY A 329 -36.02 -32.29 -29.90
N GLY A 330 -36.87 -33.14 -30.50
CA GLY A 330 -38.32 -33.01 -30.40
C GLY A 330 -38.86 -33.13 -28.97
N SER A 331 -38.20 -33.91 -28.11
CA SER A 331 -38.54 -34.03 -26.68
C SER A 331 -38.41 -32.72 -25.93
N LEU A 332 -37.54 -31.81 -26.37
CA LEU A 332 -37.30 -30.53 -25.70
C LEU A 332 -38.40 -29.49 -25.96
N ILE A 333 -39.29 -29.74 -26.93
CA ILE A 333 -40.30 -28.79 -27.40
C ILE A 333 -41.71 -29.41 -27.51
N ASP A 334 -41.96 -30.53 -26.85
CA ASP A 334 -43.25 -31.23 -26.89
C ASP A 334 -44.26 -30.72 -25.84
N GLY A 335 -43.80 -29.97 -24.84
CA GLY A 335 -44.62 -29.41 -23.77
C GLY A 335 -44.90 -30.38 -22.62
N GLU A 336 -44.25 -31.54 -22.57
CA GLU A 336 -44.42 -32.56 -21.55
C GLU A 336 -43.41 -32.40 -20.40
N THR A 337 -43.75 -31.54 -19.44
CA THR A 337 -42.89 -31.34 -18.27
C THR A 337 -43.04 -32.43 -17.21
N LYS A 338 -41.93 -33.12 -16.90
CA LYS A 338 -41.65 -33.79 -15.60
C LYS A 338 -42.35 -35.13 -15.31
N GLY A 339 -42.92 -35.81 -16.31
CA GLY A 339 -43.58 -37.12 -16.12
C GLY A 339 -42.87 -38.33 -16.74
N ASN A 340 -42.27 -38.14 -17.93
CA ASN A 340 -41.86 -39.25 -18.80
C ASN A 340 -40.35 -39.48 -18.85
N TYR A 341 -39.55 -38.63 -18.19
CA TYR A 341 -38.07 -38.64 -18.25
C TYR A 341 -37.51 -38.58 -19.67
N GLU A 342 -38.29 -38.16 -20.66
CA GLU A 342 -37.83 -37.98 -22.04
C GLU A 342 -37.10 -36.64 -22.15
N GLY A 343 -35.87 -36.66 -22.66
CA GLY A 343 -35.00 -35.48 -22.70
C GLY A 343 -33.59 -35.81 -23.18
N ILE A 344 -32.65 -34.91 -22.86
CA ILE A 344 -31.24 -35.03 -23.21
C ILE A 344 -30.42 -35.06 -21.92
N CYS A 345 -29.70 -36.17 -21.69
CA CYS A 345 -28.89 -36.38 -20.50
C CYS A 345 -27.44 -36.69 -20.86
N SER A 346 -26.53 -35.91 -20.30
CA SER A 346 -25.10 -35.89 -20.60
C SER A 346 -24.27 -35.95 -19.33
N ASP A 347 -23.13 -36.65 -19.33
CA ASP A 347 -22.09 -36.53 -18.30
C ASP A 347 -21.21 -35.26 -18.50
N GLY A 348 -21.45 -34.52 -19.58
CA GLY A 348 -20.76 -33.27 -19.92
C GLY A 348 -21.73 -32.17 -20.36
N ASP A 349 -21.25 -31.33 -21.28
CA ASP A 349 -22.03 -30.22 -21.84
C ASP A 349 -23.17 -30.72 -22.75
N ILE A 350 -24.19 -29.88 -22.95
CA ILE A 350 -25.24 -30.09 -23.96
C ILE A 350 -25.29 -28.84 -24.85
N SER A 351 -25.02 -29.01 -26.14
CA SER A 351 -25.16 -27.96 -27.16
C SER A 351 -26.24 -28.33 -28.17
N PHE A 352 -27.13 -27.38 -28.46
CA PHE A 352 -28.20 -27.58 -29.45
C PHE A 352 -28.65 -26.28 -30.10
N THR A 353 -29.25 -26.40 -31.27
CA THR A 353 -29.84 -25.30 -32.03
C THR A 353 -31.35 -25.47 -32.18
N LEU A 354 -32.11 -24.48 -31.71
CA LEU A 354 -33.53 -24.34 -31.97
C LEU A 354 -33.77 -23.55 -33.26
N ASP A 355 -34.52 -24.12 -34.20
CA ASP A 355 -35.10 -23.42 -35.36
C ASP A 355 -36.58 -23.14 -35.10
N MET A 356 -36.97 -21.87 -35.02
CA MET A 356 -38.37 -21.44 -34.82
C MET A 356 -39.20 -21.42 -36.12
N GLY A 357 -38.64 -21.90 -37.24
CA GLY A 357 -39.25 -21.98 -38.57
C GLY A 357 -39.26 -20.66 -39.34
N GLU A 358 -39.34 -19.54 -38.64
CA GLU A 358 -39.31 -18.17 -39.16
C GLU A 358 -38.72 -17.21 -38.11
N GLU A 359 -38.39 -15.99 -38.51
CA GLU A 359 -37.94 -14.98 -37.55
C GLU A 359 -39.05 -14.62 -36.55
N LYS A 360 -38.68 -14.55 -35.28
CA LYS A 360 -39.56 -14.16 -34.17
C LYS A 360 -38.85 -13.14 -33.30
N THR A 361 -39.61 -12.17 -32.82
CA THR A 361 -39.16 -11.28 -31.75
C THR A 361 -39.34 -12.01 -30.41
N ILE A 362 -38.24 -12.19 -29.69
CA ILE A 362 -38.15 -12.95 -28.46
C ILE A 362 -37.63 -12.06 -27.32
N THR A 363 -38.21 -12.22 -26.14
CA THR A 363 -37.90 -11.42 -24.95
C THR A 363 -37.17 -12.21 -23.87
N GLY A 364 -37.08 -13.52 -24.02
CA GLY A 364 -36.40 -14.39 -23.09
C GLY A 364 -36.57 -15.86 -23.44
N VAL A 365 -35.86 -16.69 -22.69
CA VAL A 365 -35.91 -18.16 -22.78
C VAL A 365 -36.07 -18.78 -21.40
N GLY A 366 -36.58 -20.00 -21.35
CA GLY A 366 -36.69 -20.79 -20.13
C GLY A 366 -36.18 -22.19 -20.39
N LEU A 367 -35.61 -22.83 -19.38
CA LEU A 367 -35.00 -24.15 -19.48
C LEU A 367 -35.39 -24.95 -18.24
N ASP A 368 -35.93 -26.15 -18.41
CA ASP A 368 -36.24 -27.06 -17.32
C ASP A 368 -35.19 -28.18 -17.24
N TYR A 369 -34.66 -28.36 -16.04
CA TYR A 369 -33.63 -29.34 -15.71
C TYR A 369 -34.04 -30.22 -14.53
N ILE A 370 -33.22 -31.21 -14.21
CA ILE A 370 -33.20 -31.78 -12.86
C ILE A 370 -32.22 -30.98 -11.97
N TYR A 371 -32.62 -30.67 -10.75
CA TYR A 371 -31.82 -29.90 -9.78
C TYR A 371 -30.36 -30.38 -9.64
N TYR A 372 -30.13 -31.69 -9.58
CA TYR A 372 -28.77 -32.25 -9.39
C TYR A 372 -27.89 -32.21 -10.65
N TYR A 373 -28.49 -31.99 -11.82
CA TYR A 373 -27.81 -31.93 -13.11
C TYR A 373 -28.26 -30.69 -13.87
N ALA A 374 -28.43 -29.57 -13.16
CA ALA A 374 -28.49 -28.26 -13.79
C ALA A 374 -27.09 -27.91 -14.32
N PRO A 375 -26.97 -27.31 -15.52
CA PRO A 375 -25.68 -26.80 -15.98
C PRO A 375 -25.21 -25.70 -15.03
N GLN A 376 -23.92 -25.36 -14.97
CA GLN A 376 -23.47 -24.22 -14.17
C GLN A 376 -23.55 -22.90 -14.92
N ASN A 377 -23.54 -22.94 -16.25
CA ASN A 377 -23.70 -21.76 -17.09
C ASN A 377 -24.54 -22.07 -18.33
N VAL A 378 -25.30 -21.08 -18.75
CA VAL A 378 -25.98 -21.05 -20.04
C VAL A 378 -25.31 -20.00 -20.91
N GLN A 379 -24.93 -20.40 -22.11
CA GLN A 379 -24.48 -19.51 -23.16
C GLN A 379 -25.51 -19.52 -24.29
N LEU A 380 -25.86 -18.33 -24.79
CA LEU A 380 -26.82 -18.16 -25.87
C LEU A 380 -26.19 -17.45 -27.06
N SER A 381 -26.55 -17.90 -28.25
CA SER A 381 -26.31 -17.18 -29.50
C SER A 381 -27.57 -17.18 -30.36
N VAL A 382 -27.74 -16.18 -31.21
CA VAL A 382 -28.90 -16.07 -32.10
C VAL A 382 -28.50 -15.86 -33.55
N SER A 383 -29.33 -16.32 -34.47
CA SER A 383 -29.11 -16.16 -35.91
C SER A 383 -30.43 -15.99 -36.67
N SER A 384 -30.40 -15.24 -37.76
CA SER A 384 -31.51 -15.15 -38.72
C SER A 384 -31.40 -16.17 -39.85
N ASP A 385 -30.17 -16.59 -40.19
CA ASP A 385 -29.86 -17.40 -41.39
C ASP A 385 -29.29 -18.79 -41.06
N GLY A 386 -29.02 -19.07 -39.78
CA GLY A 386 -28.43 -20.32 -39.29
C GLY A 386 -26.92 -20.44 -39.53
N ASN A 387 -26.30 -19.42 -40.12
CA ASN A 387 -24.88 -19.41 -40.50
C ASN A 387 -24.10 -18.33 -39.74
N THR A 388 -24.67 -17.15 -39.61
CA THR A 388 -24.08 -16.00 -38.93
C THR A 388 -24.68 -15.88 -37.53
N TRP A 389 -23.85 -16.08 -36.51
CA TRP A 389 -24.28 -16.14 -35.12
C TRP A 389 -23.84 -14.90 -34.34
N ASN A 390 -24.78 -14.32 -33.58
CA ASN A 390 -24.51 -13.25 -32.63
C ASN A 390 -24.52 -13.84 -31.22
N TYR A 391 -23.35 -13.83 -30.57
CA TYR A 391 -23.21 -14.26 -29.18
C TYR A 391 -23.92 -13.27 -28.25
N LEU A 392 -24.71 -13.80 -27.31
CA LEU A 392 -25.49 -13.02 -26.35
C LEU A 392 -24.89 -13.04 -24.94
N GLY A 393 -23.79 -13.75 -24.72
CA GLY A 393 -23.17 -13.85 -23.40
C GLY A 393 -23.31 -15.23 -22.77
N LYS A 394 -22.76 -15.30 -21.56
CA LYS A 394 -22.77 -16.48 -20.68
C LYS A 394 -23.22 -16.05 -19.30
N VAL A 395 -24.24 -16.73 -18.78
CA VAL A 395 -24.87 -16.41 -17.49
C VAL A 395 -24.86 -17.66 -16.62
N ALA A 396 -24.55 -17.50 -15.34
CA ALA A 396 -24.61 -18.59 -14.37
C ALA A 396 -26.07 -18.99 -14.10
N THR A 397 -26.28 -20.28 -13.85
CA THR A 397 -27.56 -20.85 -13.45
C THR A 397 -27.80 -20.70 -11.95
N ALA A 398 -29.02 -20.97 -11.48
CA ALA A 398 -29.37 -20.91 -10.06
C ALA A 398 -29.24 -22.25 -9.31
N ASP A 399 -28.70 -23.30 -9.95
CA ASP A 399 -28.72 -24.69 -9.45
C ASP A 399 -30.14 -25.16 -9.08
N GLU A 400 -31.15 -24.85 -9.90
CA GLU A 400 -32.56 -25.17 -9.66
C GLU A 400 -33.15 -26.07 -10.77
N ASN A 401 -34.36 -26.60 -10.57
CA ASN A 401 -35.03 -27.45 -11.58
C ASN A 401 -35.50 -26.70 -12.84
N ALA A 402 -35.31 -25.38 -12.87
CA ALA A 402 -35.65 -24.55 -14.01
C ALA A 402 -34.93 -23.22 -13.87
N ASP A 403 -34.57 -22.61 -14.99
CA ASP A 403 -34.07 -21.24 -15.06
C ASP A 403 -34.78 -20.47 -16.17
N TYR A 404 -35.09 -19.20 -15.90
CA TYR A 404 -35.68 -18.28 -16.86
C TYR A 404 -34.76 -17.07 -17.03
N TYR A 405 -34.47 -16.78 -18.29
CA TYR A 405 -33.53 -15.75 -18.71
C TYR A 405 -34.24 -14.68 -19.53
N GLN A 406 -34.08 -13.42 -19.13
CA GLN A 406 -34.63 -12.27 -19.83
C GLN A 406 -33.57 -11.64 -20.72
N PHE A 407 -33.96 -11.29 -21.94
CA PHE A 407 -33.09 -10.51 -22.82
C PHE A 407 -33.16 -9.03 -22.43
N ILE A 408 -32.00 -8.38 -22.40
CA ILE A 408 -31.90 -6.96 -21.99
C ILE A 408 -32.72 -6.06 -22.93
N GLU A 409 -32.73 -6.39 -24.21
CA GLU A 409 -33.63 -5.83 -25.20
C GLU A 409 -34.27 -6.98 -26.01
N PRO A 410 -35.51 -6.84 -26.53
CA PRO A 410 -36.11 -7.85 -27.39
C PRO A 410 -35.26 -8.09 -28.65
N ILE A 411 -35.06 -9.36 -29.00
CA ILE A 411 -34.20 -9.78 -30.12
C ILE A 411 -35.09 -10.37 -31.22
N THR A 412 -34.84 -10.03 -32.48
CA THR A 412 -35.48 -10.70 -33.62
C THR A 412 -34.50 -11.70 -34.24
N ALA A 413 -34.85 -12.98 -34.22
CA ALA A 413 -34.03 -14.06 -34.75
C ALA A 413 -34.91 -15.24 -35.18
N ARG A 414 -34.39 -16.15 -36.01
CA ARG A 414 -35.03 -17.43 -36.33
C ARG A 414 -34.47 -18.58 -35.51
N TYR A 415 -33.17 -18.54 -35.26
CA TYR A 415 -32.43 -19.58 -34.58
C TYR A 415 -31.92 -19.10 -33.22
N VAL A 416 -31.96 -19.98 -32.24
CA VAL A 416 -31.30 -19.80 -30.94
C VAL A 416 -30.42 -21.01 -30.69
N LYS A 417 -29.12 -20.79 -30.51
CA LYS A 417 -28.16 -21.81 -30.08
C LYS A 417 -27.97 -21.70 -28.58
N PHE A 418 -28.07 -22.85 -27.92
CA PHE A 418 -27.89 -23.02 -26.48
C PHE A 418 -26.66 -23.88 -26.26
N ASP A 419 -25.74 -23.38 -25.44
CA ASP A 419 -24.61 -24.14 -24.92
C ASP A 419 -24.78 -24.22 -23.40
N LEU A 420 -25.12 -25.41 -22.91
CA LEU A 420 -25.31 -25.70 -21.48
C LEU A 420 -24.02 -26.30 -20.94
N LEU A 421 -23.30 -25.53 -20.14
CA LEU A 421 -21.95 -25.87 -19.69
C LEU A 421 -22.03 -26.52 -18.31
N SER A 422 -21.56 -27.77 -18.19
CA SER A 422 -21.58 -28.55 -16.96
C SER A 422 -20.24 -29.20 -16.59
N SER A 423 -19.95 -29.24 -15.29
CA SER A 423 -18.78 -29.85 -14.68
C SER A 423 -19.01 -31.30 -14.25
N TRP A 424 -20.28 -31.73 -14.12
CA TRP A 424 -20.67 -33.03 -13.56
C TRP A 424 -21.81 -33.72 -14.33
N GLY A 425 -22.21 -33.17 -15.48
CA GLY A 425 -23.33 -33.61 -16.30
C GLY A 425 -24.55 -32.68 -16.27
N CYS A 426 -25.41 -32.82 -17.27
CA CYS A 426 -26.60 -32.00 -17.47
C CYS A 426 -27.78 -32.89 -17.90
N GLU A 427 -28.97 -32.67 -17.34
CA GLU A 427 -30.21 -33.28 -17.82
C GLU A 427 -31.21 -32.18 -18.17
N LEU A 428 -31.49 -32.01 -19.45
CA LEU A 428 -32.41 -31.01 -20.00
C LEU A 428 -33.69 -31.70 -20.49
N TYR A 429 -34.83 -31.16 -20.09
CA TYR A 429 -36.14 -31.76 -20.39
C TYR A 429 -37.03 -30.88 -21.27
N GLU A 430 -37.02 -29.56 -21.09
CA GLU A 430 -37.91 -28.68 -21.87
C GLU A 430 -37.27 -27.31 -22.05
N ILE A 431 -37.52 -26.70 -23.21
CA ILE A 431 -37.15 -25.32 -23.51
C ILE A 431 -38.39 -24.46 -23.75
N TYR A 432 -38.31 -23.21 -23.36
CA TYR A 432 -39.36 -22.21 -23.56
C TYR A 432 -38.78 -20.96 -24.22
N VAL A 433 -39.58 -20.33 -25.07
CA VAL A 433 -39.22 -19.07 -25.73
C VAL A 433 -40.38 -18.09 -25.62
N PHE A 434 -40.09 -16.87 -25.19
CA PHE A 434 -41.08 -15.87 -24.78
C PHE A 434 -41.11 -14.64 -25.70
N LYS A 435 -42.23 -13.90 -25.69
CA LYS A 435 -42.45 -12.67 -26.46
C LYS A 435 -42.90 -11.49 -25.63
#